data_AF-M7YE91-F1
#
_entry.id   AF-M7YE91-F1
#
_cell.length_a   1.000
_cell.length_b   1.000
_cell.length_c   1.000
_cell.angle_alpha   90.00
_cell.angle_beta   90.00
_cell.angle_gamma   90.00
#
_symmetry.space_group_name_H-M   'P 1'
#
loop_
_entity.id
_entity.type
_entity.pdbx_description
1 polymer ?
#
loop_
_entity_poly.entity_id
_entity_poly.type
_entity_poly.pdbx_seq_one_letter_code
_entity_poly.pdbx_strand_id
1 'polypeptide(L)'
;MTKYFKTYFILAGIIGIVYLLFTFPKDVRNLFIAVLAGIPSLGIITNSLVIRLYTPIVERRAKMSTTLIAGSGTLAKKVASFMESNGYARFAVQGFIDCGEGHVGSKNERVVTKLDGLKEYLKYNYADEIIIALPYNQQDQIKSIIDIADYHGTRIRFVPDYHGIFGENFKTYQYGDMEVVNVRQLPLDNWFPNLLKNTFDVIFASLVLVFLSPLFFVLGLIIKLDSPGPVFYTPIRIGKGGKPFKVYKFRSMKDSDNPMNGVQSTLKDDPRITKIGKFIRKYSIDELPQFINVLTGEMSVVGPRPHRTFLNQVMQESEEKYMIRHYYKPGITGWAQVNGWRGPTDTEEQKKQRTAHDLWYLKNWTFWLDLKIVWLTVFGKKTHNSAF
;
A
#
# COMPACT_ATOMS: atom_id res chain seq x y z
N MET A 1 -22.12 9.81 -1.97
CA MET A 1 -21.81 10.56 -0.73
C MET A 1 -20.38 11.13 -0.68
N THR A 2 -19.34 10.37 -1.03
CA THR A 2 -17.93 10.80 -0.92
C THR A 2 -17.59 12.10 -1.68
N LYS A 3 -18.14 12.29 -2.89
CA LYS A 3 -17.96 13.54 -3.66
C LYS A 3 -18.66 14.75 -3.02
N TYR A 4 -19.81 14.54 -2.38
CA TYR A 4 -20.57 15.58 -1.68
C TYR A 4 -19.78 16.08 -0.45
N PHE A 5 -19.30 15.15 0.38
CA PHE A 5 -18.45 15.50 1.53
C PHE A 5 -17.18 16.24 1.09
N LYS A 6 -16.50 15.77 0.04
CA LYS A 6 -15.30 16.44 -0.49
C LYS A 6 -15.57 17.89 -0.92
N THR A 7 -16.66 18.10 -1.66
CA THR A 7 -17.06 19.45 -2.13
C THR A 7 -17.42 20.35 -0.94
N TYR A 8 -18.11 19.81 0.06
CA TYR A 8 -18.43 20.53 1.28
C TYR A 8 -17.19 20.92 2.09
N PHE A 9 -16.22 20.02 2.29
CA PHE A 9 -14.97 20.35 2.98
C PHE A 9 -14.18 21.46 2.28
N ILE A 10 -14.19 21.48 0.95
CA ILE A 10 -13.56 22.55 0.17
C ILE A 10 -14.28 23.88 0.40
N LEU A 11 -15.62 23.90 0.31
CA LEU A 11 -16.41 25.10 0.56
C LEU A 11 -16.23 25.63 2.00
N ALA A 12 -16.26 24.75 3.00
CA ALA A 12 -16.03 25.08 4.39
C ALA A 12 -14.62 25.63 4.63
N GLY A 13 -13.61 25.06 3.96
CA GLY A 13 -12.23 25.56 3.99
C GLY A 13 -12.10 26.97 3.40
N ILE A 14 -12.70 27.22 2.24
CA ILE A 14 -12.69 28.55 1.59
C ILE A 14 -13.38 29.59 2.49
N ILE A 15 -14.58 29.28 3.00
CA ILE A 15 -15.32 30.19 3.88
C ILE A 15 -14.56 30.43 5.19
N GLY A 16 -13.93 29.39 5.75
CA GLY A 16 -13.10 29.50 6.95
C GLY A 16 -11.87 30.40 6.74
N ILE A 17 -11.23 30.33 5.58
CA ILE A 17 -10.12 31.22 5.21
C ILE A 17 -10.60 32.68 5.10
N VAL A 18 -11.73 32.92 4.41
CA VAL A 18 -12.32 34.27 4.32
C VAL A 18 -12.67 34.81 5.70
N TYR A 19 -13.22 33.98 6.59
CA TYR A 19 -13.53 34.36 7.96
C TYR A 19 -12.27 34.74 8.78
N LEU A 20 -11.14 34.07 8.55
CA LEU A 20 -9.88 34.38 9.24
C LEU A 20 -9.18 35.63 8.69
N LEU A 21 -9.37 35.95 7.40
CA LEU A 21 -8.71 37.09 6.74
C LEU A 21 -9.41 38.43 6.97
N PHE A 22 -10.69 38.43 7.34
CA PHE A 22 -11.49 39.65 7.48
C PHE A 22 -12.15 39.77 8.86
N THR A 23 -12.18 40.98 9.40
CA THR A 23 -12.89 41.28 10.65
C THR A 23 -14.35 41.63 10.36
N PHE A 24 -15.26 40.79 10.85
CA PHE A 24 -16.70 40.97 10.63
C PHE A 24 -17.41 41.44 11.91
N PRO A 25 -18.44 42.29 11.79
CA PRO A 25 -19.37 42.59 12.89
C PRO A 25 -20.00 41.31 13.46
N LYS A 26 -20.39 41.33 14.75
CA LYS A 26 -20.96 40.15 15.45
C LYS A 26 -22.15 39.53 14.70
N ASP A 27 -23.02 40.34 14.09
CA ASP A 27 -24.21 39.86 13.38
C ASP A 27 -23.85 39.11 12.10
N VAL A 28 -22.86 39.61 11.37
CA VAL A 28 -22.32 38.99 10.15
C VAL A 28 -21.62 37.67 10.50
N ARG A 29 -20.91 37.60 11.64
CA ARG A 29 -20.29 36.35 12.12
C ARG A 29 -21.30 35.25 12.43
N ASN A 30 -22.43 35.60 13.06
CA ASN A 30 -23.49 34.63 13.34
C ASN A 30 -24.12 34.10 12.04
N LEU A 31 -24.30 34.98 11.04
CA LEU A 31 -24.75 34.58 9.71
C LEU A 31 -23.76 33.63 9.03
N PHE A 32 -22.45 33.89 9.11
CA PHE A 32 -21.42 32.98 8.59
C PHE A 32 -21.53 31.59 9.19
N ILE A 33 -21.61 31.49 10.52
CA ILE A 33 -21.73 30.19 11.22
C ILE A 33 -23.03 29.48 10.83
N ALA A 34 -24.14 30.21 10.75
CA ALA A 34 -25.44 29.67 10.34
C ALA A 34 -25.43 29.15 8.89
N VAL A 35 -24.75 29.83 7.96
CA VAL A 35 -24.59 29.38 6.57
C VAL A 35 -23.67 28.16 6.48
N LEU A 36 -22.55 28.18 7.20
CA LEU A 36 -21.57 27.09 7.23
C LEU A 36 -22.15 25.79 7.78
N ALA A 37 -22.97 25.87 8.84
CA ALA A 37 -23.60 24.70 9.45
C ALA A 37 -24.98 24.34 8.85
N GLY A 38 -25.74 25.34 8.40
CA GLY A 38 -27.12 25.15 7.95
C GLY A 38 -27.23 24.48 6.58
N ILE A 39 -26.47 24.96 5.59
CA ILE A 39 -26.46 24.40 4.23
C ILE A 39 -26.12 22.89 4.21
N PRO A 40 -25.05 22.41 4.86
CA PRO A 40 -24.73 20.98 4.86
C PRO A 40 -25.75 20.15 5.63
N SER A 41 -26.26 20.62 6.77
CA SER A 41 -27.29 19.89 7.52
C SER A 41 -28.55 19.73 6.68
N LEU A 42 -29.02 20.80 6.01
CA LEU A 42 -30.13 20.74 5.07
C LEU A 42 -29.82 19.83 3.88
N GLY A 43 -28.62 19.91 3.30
CA GLY A 43 -28.22 19.10 2.17
C GLY A 43 -28.10 17.59 2.51
N ILE A 44 -27.62 17.25 3.71
CA ILE A 44 -27.58 15.85 4.18
C ILE A 44 -29.00 15.32 4.37
N ILE A 45 -29.88 16.11 4.98
CA ILE A 45 -31.28 15.72 5.23
C ILE A 45 -32.01 15.54 3.90
N THR A 46 -31.93 16.52 3.01
CA THR A 46 -32.58 16.48 1.70
C THR A 46 -32.04 15.33 0.84
N ASN A 47 -30.72 15.15 0.75
CA ASN A 47 -30.14 14.05 0.00
C ASN A 47 -30.52 12.68 0.59
N SER A 48 -30.56 12.55 1.92
CA SER A 48 -31.00 11.30 2.57
C SER A 48 -32.48 11.02 2.30
N LEU A 49 -33.34 12.05 2.31
CA LEU A 49 -34.75 11.94 1.95
C LEU A 49 -34.93 11.58 0.48
N VAL A 50 -34.21 12.24 -0.43
CA VAL A 50 -34.24 11.94 -1.87
C VAL A 50 -33.83 10.48 -2.12
N ILE A 51 -32.74 10.01 -1.52
CA ILE A 51 -32.33 8.61 -1.64
C ILE A 51 -33.43 7.69 -1.08
N ARG A 52 -33.95 7.97 0.13
CA ARG A 52 -34.96 7.12 0.77
C ARG A 52 -36.28 7.06 -0.01
N LEU A 53 -36.66 8.12 -0.71
CA LEU A 53 -37.88 8.19 -1.52
C LEU A 53 -37.67 7.65 -2.94
N TYR A 54 -36.53 7.95 -3.56
CA TYR A 54 -36.25 7.62 -4.96
C TYR A 54 -35.81 6.17 -5.15
N THR A 55 -34.95 5.66 -4.26
CA THR A 55 -34.42 4.29 -4.33
C THR A 55 -35.52 3.22 -4.41
N PRO A 56 -36.54 3.19 -3.52
CA PRO A 56 -37.60 2.18 -3.62
C PRO A 56 -38.48 2.32 -4.87
N ILE A 57 -38.64 3.53 -5.43
CA ILE A 57 -39.41 3.75 -6.66
C ILE A 57 -38.63 3.22 -7.88
N VAL A 58 -37.33 3.47 -7.93
CA VAL A 58 -36.46 2.98 -9.01
C VAL A 58 -36.21 1.48 -8.91
N GLU A 59 -36.14 0.93 -7.71
CA GLU A 59 -36.01 -0.51 -7.47
C GLU A 59 -37.29 -1.26 -7.84
N ARG A 60 -38.48 -0.75 -7.46
CA ARG A 60 -39.77 -1.35 -7.85
C ARG A 60 -40.05 -1.31 -9.36
N ARG A 61 -39.51 -0.32 -10.08
CA ARG A 61 -39.66 -0.17 -11.54
C ARG A 61 -38.58 -0.89 -12.34
N ALA A 62 -37.48 -1.30 -11.73
CA ALA A 62 -36.43 -1.98 -12.43
C ALA A 62 -36.84 -3.44 -12.67
N LYS A 63 -36.97 -3.83 -13.95
CA LYS A 63 -37.21 -5.22 -14.35
C LYS A 63 -36.10 -6.10 -13.76
N MET A 64 -36.47 -7.15 -13.02
CA MET A 64 -35.51 -8.18 -12.62
C MET A 64 -35.08 -8.94 -13.88
N SER A 65 -33.83 -8.81 -14.28
CA SER A 65 -33.25 -9.58 -15.37
C SER A 65 -32.88 -10.98 -14.89
N THR A 66 -33.40 -12.01 -15.56
CA THR A 66 -33.00 -13.39 -15.29
C THR A 66 -31.58 -13.62 -15.80
N THR A 67 -30.68 -14.00 -14.91
CA THR A 67 -29.24 -14.07 -15.23
C THR A 67 -28.70 -15.48 -15.04
N LEU A 68 -27.99 -15.97 -16.05
CA LEU A 68 -27.19 -17.19 -15.97
C LEU A 68 -25.73 -16.84 -15.71
N ILE A 69 -25.03 -17.65 -14.91
CA ILE A 69 -23.61 -17.46 -14.65
C ILE A 69 -22.84 -18.62 -15.27
N ALA A 70 -21.93 -18.36 -16.19
CA ALA A 70 -21.08 -19.38 -16.79
C ALA A 70 -19.80 -19.57 -15.97
N GLY A 71 -19.63 -20.81 -15.47
CA GLY A 71 -18.57 -21.19 -14.54
C GLY A 71 -19.10 -21.55 -13.15
N SER A 72 -18.40 -22.46 -12.48
CA SER A 72 -18.71 -22.95 -11.12
C SER A 72 -17.58 -22.68 -10.10
N GLY A 73 -16.54 -21.96 -10.54
CA GLY A 73 -15.36 -21.64 -9.74
C GLY A 73 -15.59 -20.58 -8.64
N THR A 74 -14.51 -20.23 -7.94
CA THR A 74 -14.50 -19.20 -6.89
C THR A 74 -14.93 -17.83 -7.41
N LEU A 75 -14.59 -17.50 -8.66
CA LEU A 75 -15.03 -16.27 -9.32
C LEU A 75 -16.55 -16.25 -9.51
N ALA A 76 -17.14 -17.31 -10.06
CA ALA A 76 -18.59 -17.43 -10.25
C ALA A 76 -19.36 -17.31 -8.92
N LYS A 77 -18.84 -17.91 -7.83
CA LYS A 77 -19.39 -17.76 -6.48
C LYS A 77 -19.34 -16.34 -5.96
N LYS A 78 -18.20 -15.65 -6.17
CA LYS A 78 -18.06 -14.23 -5.80
C LYS A 78 -19.04 -13.37 -6.59
N VAL A 79 -19.21 -13.62 -7.88
CA VAL A 79 -20.18 -12.92 -8.74
C VAL A 79 -21.60 -13.15 -8.23
N ALA A 80 -22.01 -14.39 -7.98
CA ALA A 80 -23.33 -14.71 -7.47
C ALA A 80 -23.60 -14.05 -6.10
N SER A 81 -22.66 -14.21 -5.15
CA SER A 81 -22.77 -13.60 -3.81
C SER A 81 -22.82 -12.07 -3.89
N PHE A 82 -22.06 -11.47 -4.80
CA PHE A 82 -22.08 -10.02 -5.02
C PHE A 82 -23.43 -9.55 -5.57
N MET A 83 -24.04 -10.32 -6.49
CA MET A 83 -25.35 -9.99 -7.06
C MET A 83 -26.48 -10.14 -6.04
N GLU A 84 -26.40 -11.14 -5.15
CA GLU A 84 -27.39 -11.38 -4.10
C GLU A 84 -27.27 -10.39 -2.92
N SER A 85 -26.04 -10.05 -2.51
CA SER A 85 -25.79 -9.24 -1.30
C SER A 85 -25.93 -7.73 -1.48
N ASN A 86 -25.59 -7.18 -2.65
CA ASN A 86 -25.47 -5.73 -2.82
C ASN A 86 -26.78 -5.01 -3.15
N GLY A 87 -27.94 -5.65 -3.05
CA GLY A 87 -29.22 -4.98 -3.27
C GLY A 87 -29.32 -4.30 -4.64
N TYR A 88 -28.52 -4.72 -5.64
CA TYR A 88 -28.86 -4.50 -7.03
C TYR A 88 -30.10 -5.36 -7.28
N ALA A 89 -31.27 -4.86 -6.88
CA ALA A 89 -32.59 -5.48 -6.92
C ALA A 89 -33.10 -5.74 -8.34
N ARG A 90 -32.18 -5.99 -9.28
CA ARG A 90 -32.36 -6.04 -10.71
C ARG A 90 -31.89 -7.36 -11.32
N PHE A 91 -31.23 -8.25 -10.59
CA PHE A 91 -30.74 -9.50 -11.16
C PHE A 91 -31.21 -10.69 -10.32
N ALA A 92 -31.89 -11.64 -10.96
CA ALA A 92 -32.24 -12.92 -10.35
C ALA A 92 -31.33 -13.98 -10.94
N VAL A 93 -30.44 -14.56 -10.12
CA VAL A 93 -29.56 -15.65 -10.55
C VAL A 93 -30.44 -16.89 -10.76
N GLN A 94 -30.66 -17.26 -12.01
CA GLN A 94 -31.47 -18.41 -12.41
C GLN A 94 -30.70 -19.72 -12.22
N GLY A 95 -29.39 -19.70 -12.47
CA GLY A 95 -28.50 -20.81 -12.20
C GLY A 95 -27.16 -20.70 -12.89
N PHE A 96 -26.35 -21.75 -12.73
CA PHE A 96 -24.98 -21.82 -13.23
C PHE A 96 -24.87 -22.74 -14.45
N ILE A 97 -24.00 -22.37 -15.39
CA ILE A 97 -23.62 -23.19 -16.55
C ILE A 97 -22.29 -23.86 -16.21
N ASP A 98 -22.29 -25.19 -16.15
CA ASP A 98 -21.10 -25.98 -15.87
C ASP A 98 -20.17 -26.04 -17.10
N CYS A 99 -18.94 -25.59 -16.92
CA CYS A 99 -17.92 -25.47 -17.96
C CYS A 99 -16.70 -26.39 -17.70
N GLY A 100 -16.82 -27.36 -16.77
CA GLY A 100 -15.87 -28.48 -16.68
C GLY A 100 -14.62 -28.29 -15.82
N GLU A 101 -14.32 -27.08 -15.30
CA GLU A 101 -13.26 -26.90 -14.31
C GLU A 101 -13.70 -26.09 -13.09
N GLY A 102 -13.48 -26.68 -11.92
CA GLY A 102 -13.93 -26.19 -10.62
C GLY A 102 -14.94 -27.17 -10.04
N HIS A 103 -14.71 -27.63 -8.81
CA HIS A 103 -15.68 -28.49 -8.12
C HIS A 103 -17.06 -27.81 -8.13
N VAL A 104 -17.98 -28.37 -8.92
CA VAL A 104 -19.42 -28.32 -8.66
C VAL A 104 -19.59 -29.02 -7.31
N GLY A 105 -19.40 -28.25 -6.24
CA GLY A 105 -18.96 -28.79 -4.96
C GLY A 105 -19.52 -28.06 -3.75
N SER A 106 -20.63 -27.35 -3.93
CA SER A 106 -21.57 -27.08 -2.83
C SER A 106 -22.89 -27.72 -3.22
N LYS A 107 -23.44 -28.58 -2.36
CA LYS A 107 -24.77 -29.21 -2.51
C LYS A 107 -25.94 -28.22 -2.73
N ASN A 108 -25.67 -26.91 -2.73
CA ASN A 108 -26.64 -25.82 -2.86
C ASN A 108 -26.55 -25.00 -4.17
N GLU A 109 -25.69 -25.34 -5.12
CA GLU A 109 -25.60 -24.60 -6.39
C GLU A 109 -26.61 -25.12 -7.41
N ARG A 110 -27.52 -24.24 -7.88
CA ARG A 110 -28.48 -24.56 -8.94
C ARG A 110 -27.78 -24.57 -10.31
N VAL A 111 -27.09 -25.66 -10.63
CA VAL A 111 -26.57 -25.88 -12.00
C VAL A 111 -27.76 -26.16 -12.93
N VAL A 112 -27.92 -25.36 -13.97
CA VAL A 112 -29.05 -25.47 -14.91
C VAL A 112 -28.73 -26.32 -16.12
N THR A 113 -27.49 -26.28 -16.59
CA THR A 113 -27.04 -27.02 -17.77
C THR A 113 -25.51 -27.06 -17.83
N LYS A 114 -24.98 -27.97 -18.66
CA LYS A 114 -23.56 -27.95 -19.08
C LYS A 114 -23.40 -27.06 -20.31
N LEU A 115 -22.17 -26.64 -20.61
CA LEU A 115 -21.88 -25.85 -21.81
C LEU A 115 -22.48 -26.46 -23.09
N ASP A 116 -22.33 -27.77 -23.29
CA ASP A 116 -22.88 -28.48 -24.46
C ASP A 116 -24.41 -28.41 -24.54
N GLY A 117 -25.08 -28.34 -23.38
CA GLY A 117 -26.54 -28.23 -23.26
C GLY A 117 -27.06 -26.79 -23.23
N LEU A 118 -26.20 -25.77 -23.32
CA LEU A 118 -26.61 -24.37 -23.22
C LEU A 118 -27.53 -23.96 -24.37
N LYS A 119 -27.22 -24.41 -25.58
CA LYS A 119 -28.02 -24.13 -26.79
C LYS A 119 -29.45 -24.68 -26.66
N GLU A 120 -29.59 -25.88 -26.13
CA GLU A 120 -30.91 -26.48 -25.91
C GLU A 120 -31.64 -25.78 -24.76
N TYR A 121 -30.93 -25.43 -23.68
CA TYR A 121 -31.51 -24.71 -22.56
C TYR A 121 -32.13 -23.38 -22.98
N LEU A 122 -31.40 -22.55 -23.73
CA LEU A 122 -31.86 -21.23 -24.20
C LEU A 122 -33.00 -21.31 -25.24
N LYS A 123 -33.23 -22.48 -25.85
CA LYS A 123 -34.39 -22.70 -26.73
C LYS A 123 -35.71 -22.76 -25.96
N TYR A 124 -35.68 -23.34 -24.76
CA TYR A 124 -36.88 -23.59 -23.95
C TYR A 124 -36.98 -22.70 -22.71
N ASN A 125 -35.89 -22.04 -22.32
CA ASN A 125 -35.81 -21.18 -21.15
C ASN A 125 -35.31 -19.81 -21.56
N TYR A 126 -35.96 -18.77 -21.05
CA TYR A 126 -35.57 -17.39 -21.32
C TYR A 126 -34.62 -16.87 -20.23
N ALA A 127 -33.46 -16.37 -20.67
CA ALA A 127 -32.50 -15.65 -19.85
C ALA A 127 -32.29 -14.25 -20.44
N ASP A 128 -32.39 -13.19 -19.65
CA ASP A 128 -32.12 -11.82 -20.11
C ASP A 128 -30.60 -11.59 -20.33
N GLU A 129 -29.74 -12.30 -19.57
CA GLU A 129 -28.28 -12.11 -19.61
C GLU A 129 -27.50 -13.35 -19.18
N ILE A 130 -26.30 -13.52 -19.74
CA ILE A 130 -25.29 -14.50 -19.34
C ILE A 130 -24.04 -13.74 -18.85
N ILE A 131 -23.60 -14.02 -17.62
CA ILE A 131 -22.35 -13.53 -17.07
C ILE A 131 -21.29 -14.61 -17.16
N ILE A 132 -20.23 -14.37 -17.93
CA ILE A 132 -19.09 -15.27 -18.06
C ILE A 132 -18.10 -14.98 -16.93
N ALA A 133 -17.95 -15.94 -16.03
CA ALA A 133 -17.05 -15.91 -14.88
C ALA A 133 -16.02 -17.05 -14.96
N LEU A 134 -15.44 -17.21 -16.15
CA LEU A 134 -14.40 -18.20 -16.45
C LEU A 134 -13.02 -17.53 -16.46
N PRO A 135 -11.94 -18.25 -16.08
CA PRO A 135 -10.60 -17.72 -16.21
C PRO A 135 -10.21 -17.58 -17.69
N TYR A 136 -9.31 -16.63 -17.98
CA TYR A 136 -8.93 -16.25 -19.35
C TYR A 136 -8.29 -17.40 -20.16
N ASN A 137 -7.76 -18.43 -19.51
CA ASN A 137 -7.17 -19.59 -20.19
C ASN A 137 -8.21 -20.47 -20.91
N GLN A 138 -9.50 -20.31 -20.64
CA GLN A 138 -10.60 -21.08 -21.26
C GLN A 138 -11.22 -20.35 -22.46
N GLN A 139 -10.37 -19.84 -23.37
CA GLN A 139 -10.79 -18.98 -24.49
C GLN A 139 -11.84 -19.64 -25.38
N ASP A 140 -11.70 -20.94 -25.68
CA ASP A 140 -12.63 -21.68 -26.54
C ASP A 140 -14.03 -21.77 -25.94
N GLN A 141 -14.12 -21.99 -24.62
CA GLN A 141 -15.41 -22.03 -23.91
C GLN A 141 -16.07 -20.66 -23.85
N ILE A 142 -15.28 -19.61 -23.54
CA ILE A 142 -15.75 -18.22 -23.54
C ILE A 142 -16.34 -17.87 -24.92
N LYS A 143 -15.62 -18.20 -25.99
CA LYS A 143 -16.08 -17.96 -27.37
C LYS A 143 -17.35 -18.75 -27.70
N SER A 144 -17.41 -20.03 -27.35
CA SER A 144 -18.60 -20.86 -27.55
C SER A 144 -19.85 -20.28 -26.84
N ILE A 145 -19.69 -19.80 -25.61
CA ILE A 145 -20.78 -19.15 -24.86
C ILE A 145 -21.24 -17.88 -25.57
N ILE A 146 -20.29 -17.06 -26.05
CA ILE A 146 -20.59 -15.83 -26.80
C ILE A 146 -21.37 -16.17 -28.07
N ASP A 147 -20.89 -17.11 -28.88
CA ASP A 147 -21.53 -17.50 -30.14
C ASP A 147 -22.95 -18.05 -29.91
N ILE A 148 -23.16 -18.86 -28.86
CA ILE A 148 -24.47 -19.39 -28.49
C ILE A 148 -25.40 -18.26 -28.01
N ALA A 149 -24.90 -17.37 -27.16
CA ALA A 149 -25.69 -16.28 -26.61
C ALA A 149 -26.10 -15.26 -27.70
N ASP A 150 -25.19 -14.91 -28.60
CA ASP A 150 -25.46 -14.03 -29.75
C ASP A 150 -26.49 -14.65 -30.69
N TYR A 151 -26.42 -15.95 -30.96
CA TYR A 151 -27.42 -16.67 -31.76
C TYR A 151 -28.84 -16.59 -31.15
N HIS A 152 -28.96 -16.62 -29.83
CA HIS A 152 -30.23 -16.52 -29.11
C HIS A 152 -30.64 -15.08 -28.75
N GLY A 153 -29.82 -14.07 -29.08
CA GLY A 153 -30.07 -12.67 -28.72
C GLY A 153 -29.96 -12.37 -27.23
N THR A 154 -29.25 -13.22 -26.47
CA THR A 154 -29.05 -13.08 -25.03
C THR A 154 -27.87 -12.16 -24.76
N ARG A 155 -28.03 -11.20 -23.85
CA ARG A 155 -26.93 -10.27 -23.52
C ARG A 155 -25.79 -10.99 -22.81
N ILE A 156 -24.57 -10.55 -23.04
CA ILE A 156 -23.37 -11.14 -22.43
C ILE A 156 -22.63 -10.08 -21.62
N ARG A 157 -22.15 -10.48 -20.43
CA ARG A 157 -21.13 -9.74 -19.68
C ARG A 157 -19.97 -10.66 -19.33
N PHE A 158 -18.75 -10.18 -19.51
CA PHE A 158 -17.55 -10.89 -19.11
C PHE A 158 -16.97 -10.28 -17.84
N VAL A 159 -16.64 -11.13 -16.86
CA VAL A 159 -15.97 -10.73 -15.63
C VAL A 159 -14.56 -11.32 -15.62
N PRO A 160 -13.50 -10.52 -15.85
CA PRO A 160 -12.13 -11.01 -15.83
C PRO A 160 -11.69 -11.49 -14.44
N ASP A 161 -11.00 -12.63 -14.35
CA ASP A 161 -10.36 -13.09 -13.10
C ASP A 161 -9.03 -12.39 -12.83
N TYR A 162 -9.07 -11.12 -12.45
CA TYR A 162 -7.86 -10.41 -12.05
C TYR A 162 -7.23 -10.96 -10.75
N HIS A 163 -8.04 -11.55 -9.86
CA HIS A 163 -7.55 -12.07 -8.59
C HIS A 163 -6.70 -13.33 -8.76
N GLY A 164 -7.12 -14.25 -9.63
CA GLY A 164 -6.35 -15.44 -9.96
C GLY A 164 -4.99 -15.13 -10.57
N ILE A 165 -4.89 -14.05 -11.36
CA ILE A 165 -3.66 -13.66 -12.06
C ILE A 165 -2.74 -12.79 -11.19
N PHE A 166 -3.29 -11.77 -10.53
CA PHE A 166 -2.52 -10.70 -9.88
C PHE A 166 -2.57 -10.74 -8.34
N GLY A 167 -3.42 -11.58 -7.75
CA GLY A 167 -3.63 -11.66 -6.30
C GLY A 167 -4.58 -10.58 -5.75
N GLU A 168 -4.38 -10.12 -4.52
CA GLU A 168 -5.34 -9.21 -3.84
C GLU A 168 -5.04 -7.71 -3.99
N ASN A 169 -3.81 -7.32 -4.34
CA ASN A 169 -3.38 -5.91 -4.32
C ASN A 169 -3.30 -5.27 -5.71
N PHE A 170 -4.21 -5.64 -6.61
CA PHE A 170 -4.34 -4.95 -7.90
C PHE A 170 -5.41 -3.85 -7.83
N LYS A 171 -5.29 -2.85 -8.69
CA LYS A 171 -6.43 -2.00 -9.05
C LYS A 171 -6.47 -1.80 -10.55
N THR A 172 -7.68 -1.73 -11.08
CA THR A 172 -7.94 -1.38 -12.46
C THR A 172 -8.08 0.13 -12.61
N TYR A 173 -7.52 0.66 -13.68
CA TYR A 173 -7.62 2.05 -14.08
C TYR A 173 -8.05 2.10 -15.54
N GLN A 174 -8.99 2.96 -15.85
CA GLN A 174 -9.35 3.24 -17.23
C GLN A 174 -8.50 4.42 -17.73
N TYR A 175 -7.64 4.15 -18.71
CA TYR A 175 -6.84 5.15 -19.42
C TYR A 175 -7.36 5.26 -20.85
N GLY A 176 -8.31 6.19 -21.07
CA GLY A 176 -9.05 6.26 -22.32
C GLY A 176 -9.85 4.97 -22.55
N ASP A 177 -9.60 4.31 -23.68
CA ASP A 177 -10.25 3.04 -24.04
C ASP A 177 -9.52 1.80 -23.52
N MET A 178 -8.39 1.99 -22.83
CA MET A 178 -7.60 0.89 -22.27
C MET A 178 -7.92 0.67 -20.80
N GLU A 179 -8.16 -0.58 -20.43
CA GLU A 179 -8.20 -1.01 -19.04
C GLU A 179 -6.79 -1.45 -18.61
N VAL A 180 -6.15 -0.66 -17.73
CA VAL A 180 -4.81 -0.92 -17.21
C VAL A 180 -4.93 -1.49 -15.80
N VAL A 181 -4.25 -2.61 -15.55
CA VAL A 181 -4.23 -3.24 -14.23
C VAL A 181 -2.89 -3.00 -13.55
N ASN A 182 -2.91 -2.26 -12.44
CA ASN A 182 -1.72 -2.08 -11.61
C ASN A 182 -1.56 -3.30 -10.69
N VAL A 183 -0.66 -4.23 -11.05
CA VAL A 183 -0.48 -5.56 -10.42
C VAL A 183 0.03 -5.52 -8.97
N ARG A 184 0.56 -4.39 -8.50
CA ARG A 184 1.09 -4.22 -7.14
C ARG A 184 0.86 -2.80 -6.63
N GLN A 185 -0.39 -2.42 -6.47
CA GLN A 185 -0.68 -1.13 -5.88
C GLN A 185 -0.37 -1.14 -4.39
N LEU A 186 0.52 -0.24 -3.97
CA LEU A 186 0.89 -0.04 -2.58
C LEU A 186 0.18 1.20 -1.99
N PRO A 187 -0.01 1.28 -0.66
CA PRO A 187 -0.64 2.42 0.00
C PRO A 187 -0.04 3.79 -0.36
N LEU A 188 1.29 3.91 -0.43
CA LEU A 188 1.99 5.16 -0.76
C LEU A 188 2.04 5.48 -2.25
N ASP A 189 1.48 4.64 -3.12
CA ASP A 189 1.27 5.02 -4.52
C ASP A 189 0.12 6.05 -4.63
N ASN A 190 -0.74 6.10 -3.61
CA ASN A 190 -1.77 7.12 -3.52
C ASN A 190 -1.16 8.44 -3.03
N TRP A 191 -1.53 9.54 -3.69
CA TRP A 191 -0.95 10.87 -3.43
C TRP A 191 -1.10 11.34 -1.98
N PHE A 192 -2.26 11.11 -1.33
CA PHE A 192 -2.54 11.60 0.01
C PHE A 192 -1.72 10.87 1.10
N PRO A 193 -1.73 9.52 1.18
CA PRO A 193 -0.76 8.75 1.98
C PRO A 193 0.69 9.17 1.80
N ASN A 194 1.14 9.33 0.55
CA ASN A 194 2.50 9.74 0.23
C ASN A 194 2.82 11.15 0.75
N LEU A 195 1.89 12.10 0.59
CA LEU A 195 2.05 13.46 1.11
C LEU A 195 2.16 13.44 2.64
N LEU A 196 1.29 12.70 3.32
CA LEU A 196 1.30 12.56 4.78
C LEU A 196 2.63 11.97 5.28
N LYS A 197 3.10 10.89 4.63
CA LYS A 197 4.40 10.26 4.91
C LYS A 197 5.56 11.25 4.78
N ASN A 198 5.68 11.92 3.64
CA ASN A 198 6.79 12.83 3.38
C ASN A 198 6.76 14.05 4.31
N THR A 199 5.57 14.58 4.60
CA THR A 199 5.41 15.70 5.54
C THR A 199 5.84 15.29 6.96
N PHE A 200 5.41 14.12 7.42
CA PHE A 200 5.86 13.56 8.69
C PHE A 200 7.38 13.40 8.74
N ASP A 201 7.97 12.81 7.69
CA ASP A 201 9.41 12.58 7.61
C ASP A 201 10.21 13.89 7.75
N VAL A 202 9.81 14.94 7.03
CA VAL A 202 10.48 16.25 7.06
C VAL A 202 10.33 16.93 8.42
N ILE A 203 9.12 16.97 8.99
CA ILE A 203 8.87 17.59 10.29
C ILE A 203 9.65 16.85 11.38
N PHE A 204 9.57 15.53 11.41
CA PHE A 204 10.23 14.71 12.42
C PHE A 204 11.76 14.84 12.33
N ALA A 205 12.33 14.74 11.14
CA ALA A 205 13.77 14.90 10.94
C ALA A 205 14.25 16.31 11.31
N SER A 206 13.47 17.34 10.98
CA SER A 206 13.80 18.74 11.34
C SER A 206 13.85 18.90 12.86
N LEU A 207 12.83 18.42 13.58
CA LEU A 207 12.80 18.47 15.04
C LEU A 207 14.00 17.74 15.66
N VAL A 208 14.28 16.51 15.21
CA VAL A 208 15.42 15.73 15.73
C VAL A 208 16.75 16.45 15.49
N LEU A 209 16.98 16.99 14.30
CA LEU A 209 18.23 17.69 13.98
C LEU A 209 18.40 18.99 14.78
N VAL A 210 17.31 19.76 14.98
CA VAL A 210 17.35 20.98 15.79
C VAL A 210 17.65 20.65 17.25
N PHE A 211 16.88 19.74 17.86
CA PHE A 211 17.05 19.38 19.27
C PHE A 211 18.39 18.68 19.57
N LEU A 212 18.91 17.88 18.64
CA LEU A 212 20.19 17.18 18.80
C LEU A 212 21.38 17.96 18.25
N SER A 213 21.19 19.18 17.72
CA SER A 213 22.30 19.99 17.20
C SER A 213 23.41 20.26 18.22
N PRO A 214 23.15 20.52 19.54
CA PRO A 214 24.23 20.69 20.50
C PRO A 214 25.01 19.38 20.72
N LEU A 215 24.31 18.25 20.73
CA LEU A 215 24.93 16.92 20.84
C LEU A 215 25.79 16.61 19.62
N PHE A 216 25.33 16.96 18.41
CA PHE A 216 26.09 16.75 17.17
C PHE A 216 27.40 17.55 17.17
N PHE A 217 27.36 18.78 17.68
CA PHE A 217 28.55 19.61 17.84
C PHE A 217 29.57 18.97 18.80
N VAL A 218 29.13 18.57 20.00
CA VAL A 218 29.99 17.92 21.00
C VAL A 218 30.58 16.62 20.46
N LEU A 219 29.76 15.75 19.87
CA LEU A 219 30.23 14.49 19.27
C LEU A 219 31.22 14.75 18.12
N GLY A 220 30.98 15.76 17.30
CA GLY A 220 31.89 16.15 16.22
C GLY A 220 33.28 16.53 16.73
N LEU A 221 33.35 17.30 17.82
CA LEU A 221 34.61 17.65 18.47
C LEU A 221 35.32 16.41 19.04
N ILE A 222 34.60 15.54 19.76
CA ILE A 222 35.19 14.32 20.33
C ILE A 222 35.72 13.40 19.23
N ILE A 223 34.99 13.22 18.13
CA ILE A 223 35.42 12.40 16.99
C ILE A 223 36.68 12.96 16.33
N LYS A 224 36.80 14.29 16.23
CA LYS A 224 37.99 14.98 15.70
C LYS A 224 39.20 14.84 16.60
N LEU A 225 39.00 14.82 17.91
CA LEU A 225 40.07 14.63 18.90
C LEU A 225 40.52 13.16 19.01
N ASP A 226 39.61 12.19 18.82
CA ASP A 226 39.93 10.75 18.95
C ASP A 226 40.71 10.18 17.75
N SER A 227 40.56 10.75 16.54
CA SER A 227 41.29 10.32 15.35
C SER A 227 41.37 11.40 14.25
N PRO A 228 42.43 11.44 13.42
CA PRO A 228 42.53 12.36 12.29
C PRO A 228 41.51 12.02 11.18
N GLY A 229 40.99 13.02 10.45
CA GLY A 229 40.06 12.85 9.32
C GLY A 229 38.66 13.48 9.52
N PRO A 230 37.66 13.17 8.68
CA PRO A 230 36.33 13.81 8.71
C PRO A 230 35.45 13.33 9.87
N VAL A 231 34.52 14.18 10.32
CA VAL A 231 33.53 13.83 11.37
C VAL A 231 32.53 12.79 10.87
N PHE A 232 32.10 12.94 9.60
CA PHE A 232 31.13 12.05 8.98
C PHE A 232 31.82 11.00 8.12
N TYR A 233 31.29 9.78 8.20
CA TYR A 233 31.56 8.70 7.26
C TYR A 233 30.34 8.54 6.34
N THR A 234 30.55 8.53 5.02
CA THR A 234 29.47 8.57 4.02
C THR A 234 29.45 7.36 3.07
N PRO A 235 29.11 6.14 3.55
CA PRO A 235 29.07 4.96 2.70
C PRO A 235 27.92 5.01 1.69
N ILE A 236 28.14 4.37 0.54
CA ILE A 236 27.09 4.19 -0.46
C ILE A 236 26.13 3.06 -0.04
N ARG A 237 24.84 3.30 -0.21
CA ARG A 237 23.76 2.33 -0.04
C ARG A 237 22.78 2.40 -1.21
N ILE A 238 21.96 1.38 -1.35
CA ILE A 238 20.90 1.33 -2.36
C ILE A 238 19.58 1.83 -1.75
N GLY A 239 18.95 2.77 -2.43
CA GLY A 239 17.71 3.42 -2.02
C GLY A 239 16.53 3.13 -2.95
N LYS A 240 15.59 4.09 -3.00
CA LYS A 240 14.36 3.96 -3.79
C LYS A 240 14.67 3.75 -5.28
N GLY A 241 13.98 2.79 -5.90
CA GLY A 241 14.17 2.41 -7.31
C GLY A 241 15.55 1.82 -7.60
N GLY A 242 16.27 1.31 -6.60
CA GLY A 242 17.61 0.75 -6.78
C GLY A 242 18.72 1.80 -6.93
N LYS A 243 18.42 3.09 -6.73
CA LYS A 243 19.40 4.16 -6.91
C LYS A 243 20.42 4.20 -5.75
N PRO A 244 21.74 4.25 -6.03
CA PRO A 244 22.73 4.41 -4.99
C PRO A 244 22.71 5.83 -4.41
N PHE A 245 22.91 5.97 -3.11
CA PHE A 245 23.00 7.25 -2.40
C PHE A 245 23.99 7.20 -1.24
N LYS A 246 24.46 8.36 -0.78
CA LYS A 246 25.42 8.47 0.33
C LYS A 246 24.67 8.58 1.66
N VAL A 247 24.94 7.67 2.59
CA VAL A 247 24.34 7.71 3.93
C VAL A 247 25.24 8.47 4.89
N TYR A 248 24.73 9.46 5.61
CA TYR A 248 25.51 10.16 6.63
C TYR A 248 25.58 9.35 7.94
N LYS A 249 26.79 9.12 8.43
CA LYS A 249 27.03 8.53 9.76
C LYS A 249 28.12 9.27 10.49
N PHE A 250 28.10 9.27 11.83
CA PHE A 250 29.29 9.68 12.56
C PHE A 250 30.40 8.63 12.37
N ARG A 251 31.63 9.11 12.19
CA ARG A 251 32.78 8.23 12.05
C ARG A 251 33.07 7.55 13.38
N SER A 252 32.98 6.22 13.38
CA SER A 252 33.31 5.38 14.54
C SER A 252 34.60 4.57 14.36
N MET A 253 35.22 4.61 13.18
CA MET A 253 36.36 3.77 12.79
C MET A 253 37.49 4.59 12.16
N LYS A 254 38.76 4.17 12.31
CA LYS A 254 39.93 4.89 11.79
C LYS A 254 40.14 4.74 10.28
N ASP A 255 39.92 3.54 9.73
CA ASP A 255 40.09 3.21 8.29
C ASP A 255 38.77 2.93 7.57
N SER A 256 37.79 3.81 7.76
CA SER A 256 36.44 3.65 7.18
C SER A 256 36.39 3.79 5.66
N ASP A 257 37.40 4.40 5.04
CA ASP A 257 37.40 4.80 3.62
C ASP A 257 38.19 3.85 2.70
N ASN A 258 38.77 2.76 3.23
CA ASN A 258 39.43 1.76 2.39
C ASN A 258 38.38 1.02 1.52
N PRO A 259 38.51 1.02 0.17
CA PRO A 259 37.56 0.35 -0.74
C PRO A 259 37.39 -1.15 -0.46
N MET A 260 38.45 -1.82 -0.01
CA MET A 260 38.42 -3.25 0.37
C MET A 260 37.64 -3.50 1.67
N ASN A 261 37.56 -2.49 2.54
CA ASN A 261 36.83 -2.56 3.80
C ASN A 261 35.33 -2.30 3.65
N GLY A 262 34.88 -1.72 2.53
CA GLY A 262 33.47 -1.44 2.24
C GLY A 262 32.63 -2.70 1.98
N VAL A 263 33.27 -3.79 1.59
CA VAL A 263 32.62 -5.07 1.24
C VAL A 263 32.34 -5.92 2.48
N GLN A 264 33.23 -5.91 3.48
CA GLN A 264 33.12 -6.76 4.66
C GLN A 264 32.19 -6.17 5.75
N SER A 265 31.36 -7.02 6.34
CA SER A 265 30.60 -6.70 7.55
C SER A 265 31.55 -6.41 8.71
N THR A 266 31.15 -5.52 9.62
CA THR A 266 31.96 -5.24 10.81
C THR A 266 31.97 -6.46 11.73
N LEU A 267 33.17 -6.88 12.17
CA LEU A 267 33.33 -7.93 13.17
C LEU A 267 32.99 -7.44 14.58
N LYS A 268 32.62 -8.35 15.48
CA LYS A 268 32.21 -8.03 16.87
C LYS A 268 33.28 -7.27 17.66
N ASP A 269 34.56 -7.54 17.39
CA ASP A 269 35.72 -6.91 18.01
C ASP A 269 36.69 -6.33 16.96
N ASP A 270 36.13 -5.53 16.04
CA ASP A 270 36.90 -4.96 14.93
C ASP A 270 37.95 -3.93 15.43
N PRO A 271 39.25 -4.15 15.16
CA PRO A 271 40.33 -3.30 15.65
C PRO A 271 40.29 -1.87 15.08
N ARG A 272 39.52 -1.65 14.00
CA ARG A 272 39.34 -0.33 13.41
C ARG A 272 38.45 0.57 14.25
N ILE A 273 37.66 0.03 15.18
CA ILE A 273 36.72 0.80 16.01
C ILE A 273 37.50 1.64 17.03
N THR A 274 37.22 2.93 17.02
CA THR A 274 37.82 3.90 17.95
C THR A 274 37.24 3.77 19.37
N LYS A 275 37.90 4.35 20.38
CA LYS A 275 37.42 4.26 21.76
C LYS A 275 36.05 4.92 21.90
N ILE A 276 35.86 6.11 21.33
CA ILE A 276 34.53 6.75 21.29
C ILE A 276 33.58 5.99 20.36
N GLY A 277 34.09 5.41 19.27
CA GLY A 277 33.32 4.62 18.32
C GLY A 277 32.60 3.43 18.96
N LYS A 278 33.20 2.78 19.96
CA LYS A 278 32.53 1.73 20.74
C LYS A 278 31.27 2.25 21.43
N PHE A 279 31.35 3.42 22.08
CA PHE A 279 30.22 4.05 22.75
C PHE A 279 29.14 4.47 21.74
N ILE A 280 29.53 5.19 20.68
CA ILE A 280 28.60 5.71 19.67
C ILE A 280 27.82 4.56 18.99
N ARG A 281 28.50 3.45 18.64
CA ARG A 281 27.85 2.28 18.02
C ARG A 281 26.94 1.53 18.99
N LYS A 282 27.34 1.39 20.27
CA LYS A 282 26.54 0.71 21.30
C LYS A 282 25.13 1.31 21.42
N TYR A 283 25.03 2.63 21.32
CA TYR A 283 23.77 3.36 21.40
C TYR A 283 23.20 3.75 20.03
N SER A 284 23.77 3.23 18.93
CA SER A 284 23.38 3.59 17.55
C SER A 284 23.38 5.10 17.25
N ILE A 285 24.17 5.86 18.02
CA ILE A 285 24.32 7.31 17.86
C ILE A 285 24.99 7.62 16.50
N ASP A 286 25.75 6.67 15.93
CA ASP A 286 26.40 6.81 14.63
C ASP A 286 25.39 7.00 13.49
N GLU A 287 24.15 6.55 13.67
CA GLU A 287 23.10 6.62 12.65
C GLU A 287 22.28 7.91 12.71
N LEU A 288 22.43 8.74 13.76
CA LEU A 288 21.66 9.99 13.90
C LEU A 288 21.87 10.99 12.73
N PRO A 289 23.06 11.13 12.12
CA PRO A 289 23.21 12.00 10.96
C PRO A 289 22.36 11.58 9.75
N GLN A 290 21.79 10.36 9.71
CA GLN A 290 20.90 9.92 8.64
C GLN A 290 19.59 10.73 8.57
N PHE A 291 19.21 11.46 9.62
CA PHE A 291 18.10 12.41 9.54
C PHE A 291 18.37 13.53 8.51
N ILE A 292 19.64 13.81 8.18
CA ILE A 292 19.99 14.69 7.05
C ILE A 292 19.52 14.05 5.72
N ASN A 293 19.73 12.74 5.53
CA ASN A 293 19.25 12.02 4.34
C ASN A 293 17.72 12.01 4.24
N VAL A 294 17.02 12.09 5.38
CA VAL A 294 15.55 12.21 5.40
C VAL A 294 15.14 13.58 4.87
N LEU A 295 15.80 14.65 5.31
CA LEU A 295 15.54 16.01 4.81
C LEU A 295 15.88 16.19 3.33
N THR A 296 16.96 15.56 2.84
CA THR A 296 17.32 15.57 1.40
C THR A 296 16.41 14.68 0.56
N GLY A 297 15.51 13.91 1.18
CA GLY A 297 14.52 13.06 0.52
C GLY A 297 15.04 11.71 0.03
N GLU A 298 16.29 11.35 0.34
CA GLU A 298 16.89 10.06 0.00
C GLU A 298 16.40 8.93 0.91
N MET A 299 16.12 9.26 2.17
CA MET A 299 15.61 8.34 3.20
C MET A 299 14.25 8.81 3.74
N SER A 300 13.67 7.93 4.54
CA SER A 300 12.47 8.16 5.34
C SER A 300 12.78 7.85 6.82
N VAL A 301 11.99 8.36 7.76
CA VAL A 301 12.16 8.00 9.18
C VAL A 301 11.91 6.50 9.37
N VAL A 302 10.85 6.01 8.74
CA VAL A 302 10.43 4.61 8.77
C VAL A 302 10.37 4.05 7.35
N GLY A 303 11.02 2.90 7.14
CA GLY A 303 11.09 2.21 5.86
C GLY A 303 12.04 1.01 5.88
N PRO A 304 12.16 0.24 4.79
CA PRO A 304 13.12 -0.85 4.69
C PRO A 304 14.56 -0.35 4.89
N ARG A 305 15.39 -1.05 5.67
CA ARG A 305 16.76 -0.62 5.94
C ARG A 305 17.62 -0.63 4.66
N PRO A 306 18.37 0.44 4.34
CA PRO A 306 19.20 0.48 3.15
C PRO A 306 20.39 -0.48 3.26
N HIS A 307 20.62 -1.31 2.24
CA HIS A 307 21.71 -2.28 2.21
C HIS A 307 22.90 -1.77 1.38
N ARG A 308 24.09 -2.31 1.67
CA ARG A 308 25.29 -2.10 0.83
C ARG A 308 25.05 -2.72 -0.55
N THR A 309 25.70 -2.21 -1.58
CA THR A 309 25.56 -2.72 -2.96
C THR A 309 25.76 -4.24 -3.04
N PHE A 310 26.84 -4.76 -2.47
CA PHE A 310 27.13 -6.19 -2.46
C PHE A 310 26.04 -7.03 -1.77
N LEU A 311 25.64 -6.65 -0.54
CA LEU A 311 24.56 -7.34 0.16
C LEU A 311 23.23 -7.25 -0.61
N ASN A 312 23.00 -6.15 -1.32
CA ASN A 312 21.81 -6.00 -2.15
C ASN A 312 21.78 -7.02 -3.29
N GLN A 313 22.91 -7.21 -3.98
CA GLN A 313 23.08 -8.21 -5.04
C GLN A 313 22.87 -9.62 -4.51
N VAL A 314 23.54 -9.98 -3.40
CA VAL A 314 23.37 -11.31 -2.76
C VAL A 314 21.91 -11.58 -2.39
N MET A 315 21.22 -10.59 -1.81
CA MET A 315 19.81 -10.75 -1.45
C MET A 315 18.89 -10.82 -2.67
N GLN A 316 19.21 -10.09 -3.74
CA GLN A 316 18.46 -10.13 -5.00
C GLN A 316 18.58 -11.50 -5.67
N GLU A 317 19.75 -12.13 -5.60
CA GLU A 317 19.99 -13.47 -6.12
C GLU A 317 19.30 -14.55 -5.26
N SER A 318 19.26 -14.39 -3.94
CA SER A 318 18.68 -15.39 -3.03
C SER A 318 17.15 -15.30 -2.88
N GLU A 319 16.54 -14.12 -3.07
CA GLU A 319 15.14 -13.88 -2.74
C GLU A 319 14.39 -13.19 -3.91
N GLU A 320 13.55 -13.94 -4.63
CA GLU A 320 12.86 -13.50 -5.86
C GLU A 320 12.15 -12.13 -5.75
N LYS A 321 11.54 -11.85 -4.60
CA LYS A 321 10.71 -10.66 -4.36
C LYS A 321 11.46 -9.54 -3.64
N TYR A 322 12.76 -9.71 -3.41
CA TYR A 322 13.56 -8.79 -2.60
C TYR A 322 13.55 -7.36 -3.15
N MET A 323 13.65 -7.20 -4.48
CA MET A 323 13.75 -5.87 -5.09
C MET A 323 12.51 -4.98 -4.91
N ILE A 324 11.34 -5.58 -4.61
CA ILE A 324 10.08 -4.84 -4.38
C ILE A 324 10.22 -3.88 -3.20
N ARG A 325 11.07 -4.17 -2.21
CA ARG A 325 11.31 -3.28 -1.06
C ARG A 325 11.79 -1.88 -1.47
N HIS A 326 12.44 -1.75 -2.63
CA HIS A 326 12.94 -0.47 -3.14
C HIS A 326 11.83 0.40 -3.76
N TYR A 327 10.57 -0.02 -3.76
CA TYR A 327 9.46 0.84 -4.20
C TYR A 327 9.30 2.04 -3.25
N TYR A 328 9.62 1.87 -1.96
CA TYR A 328 9.60 2.92 -0.95
C TYR A 328 11.01 3.46 -0.67
N LYS A 329 11.07 4.65 -0.08
CA LYS A 329 12.33 5.20 0.44
C LYS A 329 12.84 4.28 1.57
N PRO A 330 14.15 4.02 1.64
CA PRO A 330 14.72 3.30 2.77
C PRO A 330 14.53 4.08 4.08
N GLY A 331 14.43 3.35 5.20
CA GLY A 331 14.21 3.90 6.54
C GLY A 331 15.44 3.94 7.42
N ILE A 332 15.48 4.88 8.36
CA ILE A 332 16.41 4.84 9.51
C ILE A 332 16.04 3.64 10.40
N THR A 333 14.74 3.53 10.69
CA THR A 333 14.12 2.36 11.33
C THR A 333 13.07 1.73 10.41
N GLY A 334 12.56 0.55 10.77
CA GLY A 334 11.67 -0.22 9.92
C GLY A 334 11.03 -1.41 10.64
N TRP A 335 10.00 -1.96 10.04
CA TRP A 335 9.23 -3.07 10.61
C TRP A 335 10.10 -4.32 10.85
N ALA A 336 10.96 -4.69 9.91
CA ALA A 336 11.89 -5.79 10.08
C ALA A 336 12.82 -5.57 11.29
N GLN A 337 13.35 -4.35 11.48
CA GLN A 337 14.24 -4.02 12.58
C GLN A 337 13.55 -4.13 13.94
N VAL A 338 12.34 -3.60 14.10
CA VAL A 338 11.62 -3.66 15.38
C VAL A 338 11.15 -5.07 15.74
N ASN A 339 11.03 -5.97 14.77
CA ASN A 339 10.69 -7.38 14.96
C ASN A 339 11.92 -8.30 15.14
N GLY A 340 13.13 -7.74 15.26
CA GLY A 340 14.35 -8.52 15.55
C GLY A 340 15.13 -8.96 14.31
N TRP A 341 14.68 -8.64 13.10
CA TRP A 341 15.36 -8.99 11.86
C TRP A 341 16.43 -7.94 11.47
N ARG A 342 17.09 -7.32 12.45
CA ARG A 342 18.14 -6.29 12.27
C ARG A 342 19.55 -6.90 12.04
N GLY A 343 19.81 -8.09 12.59
CA GLY A 343 21.14 -8.71 12.72
C GLY A 343 21.77 -9.26 11.42
N PRO A 344 22.61 -10.30 11.47
CA PRO A 344 23.19 -10.90 10.27
C PRO A 344 22.13 -11.53 9.35
N THR A 345 22.53 -11.80 8.11
CA THR A 345 21.72 -12.48 7.06
C THR A 345 22.47 -13.69 6.55
N ASP A 346 22.98 -14.48 7.49
CA ASP A 346 23.86 -15.61 7.20
C ASP A 346 23.02 -16.84 6.85
N THR A 347 21.81 -16.96 7.42
CA THR A 347 20.88 -18.04 7.12
C THR A 347 19.81 -17.62 6.12
N GLU A 348 19.35 -18.59 5.31
CA GLU A 348 18.22 -18.40 4.39
C GLU A 348 16.96 -17.92 5.13
N GLU A 349 16.69 -18.44 6.33
CA GLU A 349 15.56 -17.99 7.14
C GLU A 349 15.66 -16.50 7.50
N GLN A 350 16.85 -16.01 7.88
CA GLN A 350 17.05 -14.59 8.20
C GLN A 350 16.80 -13.70 6.97
N LYS A 351 17.30 -14.11 5.79
CA LYS A 351 17.09 -13.39 4.52
C LYS A 351 15.60 -13.32 4.17
N LYS A 352 14.91 -14.46 4.23
CA LYS A 352 13.49 -14.60 3.93
C LYS A 352 12.64 -13.80 4.88
N GLN A 353 12.87 -13.91 6.18
CA GLN A 353 12.08 -13.22 7.20
C GLN A 353 12.28 -11.70 7.14
N ARG A 354 13.52 -11.23 6.97
CA ARG A 354 13.79 -9.80 6.75
C ARG A 354 13.01 -9.28 5.54
N THR A 355 13.12 -9.96 4.41
CA THR A 355 12.43 -9.58 3.17
C THR A 355 10.92 -9.60 3.34
N ALA A 356 10.36 -10.65 3.95
CA ALA A 356 8.94 -10.78 4.20
C ALA A 356 8.39 -9.64 5.08
N HIS A 357 9.13 -9.23 6.12
CA HIS A 357 8.72 -8.13 6.99
C HIS A 357 8.78 -6.77 6.28
N ASP A 358 9.79 -6.54 5.45
CA ASP A 358 9.85 -5.32 4.62
C ASP A 358 8.67 -5.26 3.63
N LEU A 359 8.38 -6.37 2.94
CA LEU A 359 7.24 -6.44 2.01
C LEU A 359 5.89 -6.32 2.73
N TRP A 360 5.77 -6.87 3.93
CA TRP A 360 4.58 -6.70 4.76
C TRP A 360 4.37 -5.24 5.13
N TYR A 361 5.44 -4.52 5.51
CA TYR A 361 5.37 -3.09 5.80
C TYR A 361 4.91 -2.29 4.58
N LEU A 362 5.46 -2.57 3.39
CA LEU A 362 5.04 -1.91 2.15
C LEU A 362 3.53 -2.07 1.91
N LYS A 363 3.00 -3.29 2.07
CA LYS A 363 1.58 -3.61 1.84
C LYS A 363 0.64 -3.04 2.89
N ASN A 364 1.07 -3.01 4.15
CA ASN A 364 0.23 -2.64 5.30
C ASN A 364 0.55 -1.24 5.83
N TRP A 365 1.21 -0.41 5.03
CA TRP A 365 1.59 0.92 5.46
C TRP A 365 0.34 1.71 5.89
N THR A 366 0.41 2.26 7.09
CA THR A 366 -0.50 3.27 7.60
C THR A 366 0.32 4.28 8.40
N PHE A 367 -0.20 5.50 8.56
CA PHE A 367 0.45 6.51 9.40
C PHE A 367 0.66 6.02 10.84
N TRP A 368 -0.33 5.32 11.40
CA TRP A 368 -0.25 4.73 12.73
C TRP A 368 0.82 3.63 12.86
N LEU A 369 1.04 2.86 11.79
CA LEU A 369 2.12 1.87 11.76
C LEU A 369 3.49 2.53 11.85
N ASP A 370 3.72 3.66 11.17
CA ASP A 370 4.97 4.41 11.29
C ASP A 370 5.18 4.91 12.72
N LEU A 371 4.16 5.51 13.35
CA LEU A 371 4.23 5.94 14.75
C LEU A 371 4.53 4.77 15.70
N LYS A 372 3.89 3.61 15.48
CA LYS A 372 4.16 2.39 16.24
C LYS A 372 5.60 1.93 16.07
N ILE A 373 6.15 1.97 14.85
CA ILE A 373 7.54 1.57 14.60
C ILE A 373 8.50 2.53 15.28
N VAL A 374 8.26 3.85 15.23
CA VAL A 374 9.06 4.84 15.96
C VAL A 374 9.03 4.55 17.46
N TRP A 375 7.84 4.32 18.03
CA TRP A 375 7.69 3.96 19.45
C TRP A 375 8.46 2.69 19.81
N LEU A 376 8.31 1.61 19.03
CA LEU A 376 9.03 0.36 19.24
C LEU A 376 10.54 0.51 19.04
N THR A 377 10.98 1.45 18.22
CA THR A 377 12.42 1.70 18.03
C THR A 377 13.04 2.29 19.29
N VAL A 378 12.33 3.21 19.96
CA VAL A 378 12.82 3.87 21.18
C VAL A 378 12.65 2.97 22.41
N PHE A 379 11.51 2.29 22.55
CA PHE A 379 11.14 1.58 23.78
C PHE A 379 11.16 0.05 23.66
N GLY A 380 11.32 -0.51 22.46
CA GLY A 380 11.24 -1.94 22.21
C GLY A 380 12.52 -2.68 22.64
N LYS A 381 12.36 -3.64 23.56
CA LYS A 381 13.46 -4.52 24.02
C LYS A 381 14.05 -5.37 22.87
N LYS A 382 13.20 -5.88 21.97
CA LYS A 382 13.62 -6.70 20.82
C LYS A 382 14.53 -5.94 19.83
N THR A 383 14.36 -4.63 19.72
CA THR A 383 15.17 -3.80 18.81
C THR A 383 16.61 -3.66 19.28
N HIS A 384 16.84 -3.72 20.60
CA HIS A 384 18.16 -3.53 21.22
C HIS A 384 18.93 -4.85 21.36
N ASN A 385 18.23 -5.99 21.48
CA ASN A 385 18.87 -7.30 21.69
C ASN A 385 19.50 -7.91 20.43
N SER A 386 19.05 -7.51 19.23
CA SER A 386 19.49 -8.09 17.95
C SER A 386 20.46 -7.20 17.16
N ALA A 387 21.07 -6.20 17.82
CA ALA A 387 21.92 -5.19 17.19
C ALA A 387 23.41 -5.58 17.07
N PHE A 388 23.82 -6.71 17.66
CA PHE A 388 25.21 -7.18 17.68
C PHE A 388 25.33 -8.68 17.46
#